data_AF-A0A947BZR3-F1
#
_entry.id   AF-A0A947BZR3-F1
#
_cell.length_a   1.000
_cell.length_b   1.000
_cell.length_c   1.000
_cell.angle_alpha   90.00
_cell.angle_beta   90.00
_cell.angle_gamma   90.00
#
_symmetry.space_group_name_H-M   'P 1'
#
loop_
_entity.id
_entity.type
_entity.pdbx_description
1 polymer ?
#
loop_
_entity_poly.entity_id
_entity_poly.type
_entity_poly.pdbx_seq_one_letter_code
_entity_poly.pdbx_strand_id
1 'polypeptide(L)' 'VDSVAEVADLHVSEIDSAPNVGNDESSRYIQGVASRDSNLLIVVDLNKLLSEEEWAEMSMF' A
#
# COMPACT_ATOMS: atom_id res chain seq x y z
N VAL A 1 11.01 8.29 -0.66
CA VAL A 1 11.03 7.29 0.43
C VAL A 1 12.42 7.35 1.04
N ASP A 2 12.56 7.75 2.30
CA ASP A 2 13.88 8.12 2.84
C ASP A 2 14.65 7.00 3.56
N SER A 3 14.07 5.81 3.78
CA SER A 3 14.78 4.57 4.17
C SER A 3 13.82 3.38 4.23
N VAL A 4 14.35 2.16 4.01
CA VAL A 4 13.62 0.90 4.21
C VAL A 4 13.85 0.41 5.63
N ALA A 5 12.77 0.20 6.40
CA ALA A 5 12.87 -0.28 7.77
C ALA A 5 13.08 -1.80 7.86
N GLU A 6 12.31 -2.58 7.10
CA GLU A 6 12.31 -4.05 7.12
C GLU A 6 11.70 -4.62 5.82
N VAL A 7 12.06 -5.86 5.47
CA VAL A 7 11.41 -6.63 4.40
C VAL A 7 10.74 -7.85 5.03
N ALA A 8 9.44 -8.00 4.82
CA ALA A 8 8.64 -9.10 5.36
C ALA A 8 7.86 -9.82 4.26
N ASP A 9 7.78 -11.15 4.36
CA ASP A 9 6.86 -11.96 3.55
C ASP A 9 5.44 -11.87 4.13
N LEU A 10 4.47 -11.65 3.24
CA LEU A 10 3.04 -11.57 3.56
C LEU A 10 2.24 -12.37 2.53
N HIS A 11 1.44 -13.34 3.00
CA HIS A 11 0.52 -14.07 2.14
C HIS A 11 -0.75 -13.27 1.90
N VAL A 12 -1.33 -13.40 0.70
CA VAL A 12 -2.60 -12.73 0.34
C VAL A 12 -3.74 -13.10 1.29
N SER A 13 -3.75 -14.32 1.83
CA SER A 13 -4.74 -14.78 2.81
C SER A 13 -4.64 -14.08 4.18
N GLU A 14 -3.53 -13.38 4.44
CA GLU A 14 -3.30 -12.61 5.67
C GLU A 14 -3.72 -11.14 5.51
N ILE A 15 -4.15 -10.74 4.30
CA ILE A 15 -4.61 -9.39 4.01
C ILE A 15 -6.12 -9.36 4.21
N ASP A 16 -6.53 -8.62 5.23
CA ASP A 16 -7.93 -8.29 5.47
C ASP A 16 -8.31 -6.99 4.77
N SER A 17 -9.62 -6.80 4.56
CA SER A 17 -10.17 -5.55 4.07
C SER A 17 -9.69 -4.39 4.94
N ALA A 18 -9.26 -3.31 4.30
CA ALA A 18 -8.86 -2.11 5.01
C ALA A 18 -10.02 -1.64 5.91
N PRO A 19 -9.79 -1.39 7.20
CA PRO A 19 -10.75 -0.65 8.00
C PRO A 19 -10.94 0.73 7.35
N ASN A 20 -12.00 1.48 7.68
CA ASN A 20 -12.20 2.84 7.17
C ASN A 20 -11.09 3.80 7.69
N VAL A 21 -9.87 3.64 7.19
CA VAL A 21 -8.66 4.33 7.62
C VAL A 21 -8.52 5.60 6.79
N GLY A 22 -9.21 6.66 7.20
CA GLY A 22 -8.98 8.01 6.68
C GLY A 22 -10.01 8.52 5.68
N ASN A 23 -9.65 9.63 5.03
CA ASN A 23 -10.47 10.31 4.03
C ASN A 23 -10.56 9.48 2.72
N ASP A 24 -11.58 9.74 1.90
CA ASP A 24 -11.85 9.00 0.65
C ASP A 24 -10.66 8.96 -0.34
N GLU A 25 -9.73 9.92 -0.23
CA GLU A 25 -8.53 9.98 -1.06
C GLU A 25 -7.46 8.98 -0.63
N SER A 26 -7.24 8.78 0.67
CA SER A 26 -6.23 7.84 1.18
C SER A 26 -6.68 6.38 1.09
N SER A 27 -7.99 6.12 1.15
CA SER A 27 -8.55 4.78 0.99
C SER A 27 -8.41 4.23 -0.44
N ARG A 28 -8.27 5.11 -1.45
CA ARG A 28 -8.10 4.72 -2.87
C ARG A 28 -6.91 3.79 -3.10
N TYR A 29 -5.85 3.99 -2.34
CA TYR A 29 -4.55 3.35 -2.58
C TYR A 29 -4.31 2.12 -1.68
N ILE A 30 -5.09 2.00 -0.62
CA ILE A 30 -4.92 0.93 0.37
C ILE A 30 -5.58 -0.33 -0.18
N GLN A 31 -4.76 -1.36 -0.38
CA GLN A 31 -5.22 -2.70 -0.76
C GLN A 31 -5.91 -3.39 0.41
N GLY A 32 -5.38 -3.22 1.61
CA GLY A 32 -5.87 -3.87 2.81
C GLY A 32 -4.97 -3.62 4.01
N VAL A 33 -5.20 -4.39 5.07
CA VAL A 33 -4.35 -4.41 6.26
C VAL A 33 -4.00 -5.84 6.64
N ALA A 34 -2.85 -6.03 7.26
CA ALA A 34 -2.48 -7.29 7.90
C ALA A 34 -2.04 -7.02 9.33
N SER A 35 -2.32 -7.94 10.24
CA SER A 35 -1.81 -7.84 11.62
C SER A 35 -0.73 -8.89 11.83
N ARG A 36 0.43 -8.45 12.33
CA ARG A 36 1.57 -9.33 12.61
C ARG A 36 2.35 -8.79 13.80
N ASP A 37 2.70 -9.66 14.75
CA ASP A 37 3.54 -9.32 15.90
C ASP A 37 3.08 -8.07 16.68
N SER A 38 1.75 -7.92 16.85
CA SER A 38 1.08 -6.75 17.46
C SER A 38 1.18 -5.44 16.66
N ASN A 39 1.69 -5.48 15.44
CA ASN A 39 1.73 -4.34 14.51
C ASN A 39 0.61 -4.44 13.47
N LEU A 40 0.16 -3.27 13.01
CA LEU A 40 -0.74 -3.13 11.86
C LEU A 40 0.09 -2.77 10.64
N LEU A 41 0.09 -3.65 9.65
CA LEU A 41 0.72 -3.44 8.36
C LEU A 41 -0.34 -2.91 7.40
N ILE A 42 -0.13 -1.70 6.88
CA ILE A 42 -0.97 -1.14 5.81
C ILE A 42 -0.39 -1.62 4.48
N VAL A 43 -1.19 -2.33 3.70
CA VAL A 43 -0.79 -2.83 2.38
C VAL A 43 -1.30 -1.85 1.33
N VAL A 44 -0.39 -1.34 0.50
CA VAL A 44 -0.69 -0.30 -0.49
C VAL A 44 -0.42 -0.85 -1.90
N ASP A 45 -1.34 -0.63 -2.82
CA ASP A 45 -1.18 -1.02 -4.23
C ASP A 45 -0.55 0.14 -5.01
N LEU A 46 0.71 -0.04 -5.40
CA LEU A 46 1.45 0.96 -6.17
C LEU A 46 0.83 1.24 -7.55
N ASN A 47 0.11 0.27 -8.14
CA ASN A 47 -0.57 0.48 -9.41
C ASN A 47 -1.77 1.44 -9.26
N LYS A 48 -2.33 1.55 -8.05
CA LYS A 48 -3.39 2.50 -7.74
C LYS A 48 -2.84 3.85 -7.28
N LEU A 49 -1.65 3.86 -6.67
CA LEU A 49 -0.99 5.08 -6.19
C LEU A 49 -0.60 6.04 -7.30
N LEU A 50 -0.28 5.52 -8.48
CA LEU A 50 0.16 6.30 -9.62
C LEU A 50 -0.90 6.17 -10.72
N SER A 51 -1.41 7.31 -11.19
CA SER A 51 -2.17 7.39 -12.43
C SER A 51 -1.30 6.93 -13.61
N GLU A 52 -1.93 6.52 -14.71
CA GLU A 52 -1.20 6.16 -15.95
C GLU A 52 -0.29 7.30 -16.43
N GLU A 53 -0.67 8.54 -16.15
CA GLU A 53 0.07 9.76 -16.47
C GLU A 53 1.36 9.89 -15.63
N GLU A 54 1.31 9.58 -14.33
CA GLU A 54 2.49 9.56 -13.45
C GLU A 54 3.44 8.39 -13.78
N TRP A 55 2.90 7.22 -14.18
CA TRP A 55 3.71 6.12 -14.70
C TRP A 55 4.43 6.52 -16.00
N ALA A 56 3.77 7.26 -16.88
CA ALA A 56 4.37 7.77 -18.11
C ALA A 56 5.53 8.73 -17.81
N GLU A 57 5.37 9.65 -16.86
CA GLU A 57 6.45 10.54 -16.41
C GLU A 57 7.65 9.79 -15.81
N MET A 58 7.42 8.76 -14.98
CA MET A 58 8.50 7.95 -14.41
C MET A 58 9.25 7.11 -15.46
N SER A 59 8.58 6.70 -16.54
CA SER A 59 9.18 5.92 -17.64
C SER A 59 10.05 6.74 -18.61
N MET A 60 9.93 8.07 -18.55
CA MET A 60 10.70 8.99 -19.40
C MET A 60 12.09 9.37 -18.83
N PHE A 61 12.45 8.86 -17.65
CA PHE A 61 13.77 9.05 -17.02
C PHE A 61 14.70 7.85 -17.17
#